data_AF-A0A1X7T9G1-F1
#
_entry.id   AF-A0A1X7T9G1-F1
#
_cell.length_a   1.000
_cell.length_b   1.000
_cell.length_c   1.000
_cell.angle_alpha   90.00
_cell.angle_beta   90.00
_cell.angle_gamma   90.00
#
_symmetry.space_group_name_H-M   'P 1'
#
loop_
_entity.id
_entity.type
_entity.pdbx_description
1 polymer ?
#
loop_
_entity_poly.entity_id
_entity_poly.type
_entity_poly.pdbx_seq_one_letter_code
_entity_poly.pdbx_strand_id
1 'polypeptide(L)'
;MGIWGLTTYIKKNYKWKEIGKDPPLRGPLLIDAMSCCYSLYDGIDWKYGGQYKELDQKCRTFLTNLKESDIEPILVFDGVDYEGEKGPVILKRRKETAECVSSCLLYGSYPKDGRSCLPAFAKVVFMEVLKEFRIRFIVADGDADELTASIANSYGCPVLSSDSDYYIFNVKGGYIPFEYFYWESKPIYGKIYHSNNFSATFRDPEIIYLIPALIGND
;
A
#
# COMPACT_ATOMS: atom_id res chain seq x y z
N MET A 1 6.03 3.03 5.30
CA MET A 1 5.14 4.18 5.41
C MET A 1 4.27 3.93 6.62
N GLY A 2 3.91 4.98 7.34
CA GLY A 2 3.23 4.90 8.61
C GLY A 2 4.15 4.66 9.82
N ILE A 3 3.54 4.11 10.86
CA ILE A 3 4.11 3.84 12.18
C ILE A 3 5.40 3.01 12.17
N TRP A 4 6.45 3.57 12.76
CA TRP A 4 7.79 2.98 12.77
C TRP A 4 7.83 1.61 13.48
N GLY A 5 8.37 0.60 12.79
CA GLY A 5 8.59 -0.75 13.34
C GLY A 5 7.34 -1.62 13.48
N LEU A 6 6.13 -1.07 13.30
CA LEU A 6 4.88 -1.78 13.53
C LEU A 6 4.68 -2.96 12.57
N THR A 7 4.95 -2.77 11.28
CA THR A 7 4.89 -3.86 10.29
C THR A 7 5.76 -5.04 10.69
N THR A 8 7.01 -4.79 11.11
CA THR A 8 7.92 -5.86 11.54
C THR A 8 7.42 -6.56 12.80
N TYR A 9 6.87 -5.81 13.76
CA TYR A 9 6.30 -6.36 14.98
C TYR A 9 5.08 -7.26 14.68
N ILE A 10 4.13 -6.79 13.86
CA ILE A 10 2.92 -7.54 13.51
C ILE A 10 3.29 -8.81 12.76
N LYS A 11 4.21 -8.76 11.79
CA LYS A 11 4.70 -9.96 11.07
C LYS A 11 5.16 -11.08 11.99
N LYS A 12 5.87 -10.73 13.06
CA LYS A 12 6.48 -11.70 13.99
C LYS A 12 5.47 -12.25 15.00
N ASN A 13 4.50 -11.46 15.41
CA ASN A 13 3.66 -11.77 16.57
C ASN A 13 2.20 -12.07 16.23
N TYR A 14 1.72 -11.64 15.07
CA TYR A 14 0.32 -11.81 14.68
C TYR A 14 0.04 -13.18 14.05
N LYS A 15 -1.08 -13.79 14.46
CA LYS A 15 -1.58 -15.04 13.88
C LYS A 15 -2.41 -14.74 12.65
N TRP A 16 -1.77 -14.81 11.49
CA TRP A 16 -2.38 -14.53 10.19
C TRP A 16 -3.43 -15.57 9.80
N LYS A 17 -4.50 -15.10 9.16
CA LYS A 17 -5.50 -15.94 8.50
C LYS A 17 -5.25 -15.96 6.99
N GLU A 18 -5.16 -17.14 6.39
CA GLU A 18 -5.13 -17.29 4.93
C GLU A 18 -6.51 -17.05 4.32
N ILE A 19 -6.54 -16.43 3.13
CA ILE A 19 -7.75 -16.11 2.36
C ILE A 19 -7.52 -16.41 0.87
N GLY A 20 -8.60 -16.71 0.13
CA GLY A 20 -8.57 -16.75 -1.34
C GLY A 20 -8.15 -18.05 -2.02
N LYS A 21 -7.78 -19.09 -1.25
CA LYS A 21 -7.62 -20.44 -1.82
C LYS A 21 -8.97 -21.13 -1.96
N ASP A 22 -9.72 -21.18 -0.86
CA ASP A 22 -11.07 -21.73 -0.80
C ASP A 22 -11.86 -21.07 0.36
N PRO A 23 -12.91 -20.27 0.10
CA PRO A 23 -13.34 -19.84 -1.23
C PRO A 23 -12.34 -18.83 -1.85
N PRO A 24 -12.31 -18.71 -3.20
CA PRO A 24 -11.55 -17.67 -3.89
C PRO A 24 -11.95 -16.25 -3.47
N LEU A 25 -11.00 -15.32 -3.49
CA LEU A 25 -11.28 -13.90 -3.25
C LEU A 25 -12.10 -13.32 -4.41
N ARG A 26 -13.15 -12.58 -4.08
CA ARG A 26 -14.06 -11.93 -5.03
C ARG A 26 -14.67 -10.67 -4.39
N GLY A 27 -15.25 -9.81 -5.22
CA GLY A 27 -15.98 -8.62 -4.79
C GLY A 27 -15.09 -7.38 -4.61
N PRO A 28 -15.60 -6.32 -3.97
CA PRO A 28 -14.90 -5.06 -3.84
C PRO A 28 -13.60 -5.20 -3.03
N LEU A 29 -12.57 -4.50 -3.47
CA LEU A 29 -11.28 -4.38 -2.80
C LEU A 29 -10.86 -2.91 -2.81
N LEU A 30 -10.76 -2.30 -1.63
CA LEU A 30 -10.22 -0.95 -1.52
C LEU A 30 -8.70 -1.02 -1.56
N ILE A 31 -8.09 -0.12 -2.30
CA ILE A 31 -6.64 -0.11 -2.50
C ILE A 31 -6.13 1.30 -2.28
N ASP A 32 -5.20 1.43 -1.34
CA ASP A 32 -4.33 2.61 -1.27
C ASP A 32 -3.48 2.67 -2.54
N ALA A 33 -3.77 3.66 -3.37
CA ALA A 33 -3.26 3.71 -4.73
C ALA A 33 -1.75 3.97 -4.77
N MET A 34 -1.25 4.88 -3.94
CA MET A 34 0.18 5.20 -3.95
C MET A 34 0.98 4.07 -3.34
N SER A 35 0.54 3.48 -2.23
CA SER A 35 1.20 2.30 -1.70
C SER A 35 1.20 1.14 -2.71
N CYS A 36 0.09 0.89 -3.42
CA CYS A 36 0.02 -0.12 -4.46
C CYS A 36 1.00 0.18 -5.60
N CYS A 37 1.08 1.44 -6.06
CA CYS A 37 2.01 1.85 -7.11
C CYS A 37 3.47 1.58 -6.73
N TYR A 38 3.86 1.90 -5.50
CA TYR A 38 5.19 1.58 -4.97
C TYR A 38 5.43 0.06 -4.94
N SER A 39 4.48 -0.73 -4.44
CA SER A 39 4.63 -2.19 -4.37
C SER A 39 4.66 -2.87 -5.74
N LEU A 40 3.93 -2.35 -6.72
CA LEU A 40 4.03 -2.80 -8.11
C LEU A 40 5.36 -2.40 -8.73
N TYR A 41 5.91 -1.24 -8.40
CA TYR A 41 7.21 -0.82 -8.93
C TYR A 41 8.39 -1.60 -8.32
N ASP A 42 8.20 -2.22 -7.15
CA ASP A 42 9.23 -3.06 -6.54
C ASP A 42 9.72 -4.17 -7.49
N GLY A 43 11.02 -4.46 -7.45
CA GLY A 43 11.69 -5.39 -8.36
C GLY A 43 11.92 -4.88 -9.80
N ILE A 44 11.49 -3.66 -10.16
CA ILE A 44 11.86 -3.03 -11.43
C ILE A 44 13.22 -2.33 -11.29
N ASP A 45 14.12 -2.57 -12.25
CA ASP A 45 15.43 -1.93 -12.32
C ASP A 45 15.30 -0.43 -12.59
N TRP A 46 15.37 0.38 -11.53
CA TRP A 46 15.12 1.82 -11.59
C TRP A 46 16.34 2.66 -12.00
N LYS A 47 17.46 2.05 -12.41
CA LYS A 47 18.75 2.71 -12.71
C LYS A 47 18.65 3.91 -13.64
N TYR A 48 17.70 3.90 -14.57
CA TYR A 48 17.55 4.95 -15.59
C TYR A 48 16.40 5.94 -15.30
N GLY A 49 15.69 5.78 -14.18
CA GLY A 49 14.67 6.73 -13.71
C GLY A 49 13.45 6.89 -14.64
N GLY A 50 13.25 5.95 -15.57
CA GLY A 50 12.33 6.10 -16.69
C GLY A 50 11.57 4.83 -17.06
N GLN A 51 11.53 3.83 -16.18
CA GLN A 51 10.89 2.52 -16.40
C GLN A 51 9.35 2.59 -16.37
N TYR A 52 8.80 3.58 -17.09
CA TYR A 52 7.37 3.83 -17.20
C TYR A 52 6.67 2.70 -17.94
N LYS A 53 7.32 2.09 -18.95
CA LYS A 53 6.76 0.99 -19.73
C LYS A 53 6.65 -0.28 -18.89
N GLU A 54 7.65 -0.58 -18.08
CA GLU A 54 7.67 -1.73 -17.18
C GLU A 54 6.61 -1.57 -16.08
N LEU A 55 6.49 -0.37 -15.51
CA LEU A 55 5.42 -0.05 -14.57
C LEU A 55 4.04 -0.18 -15.21
N ASP A 56 3.83 0.40 -16.40
CA ASP A 56 2.59 0.28 -17.18
C ASP A 56 2.20 -1.18 -17.36
N GLN A 57 3.12 -2.01 -17.86
CA GLN A 57 2.87 -3.43 -18.08
C GLN A 57 2.53 -4.18 -16.78
N LYS A 58 3.21 -3.88 -15.67
CA LYS A 58 2.96 -4.52 -14.38
C LYS A 58 1.60 -4.11 -13.80
N CYS A 59 1.23 -2.82 -13.91
CA CYS A 59 -0.10 -2.33 -13.56
C CYS A 59 -1.20 -3.01 -14.38
N ARG A 60 -1.04 -3.14 -15.70
CA ARG A 60 -2.02 -3.82 -16.57
C ARG A 60 -2.18 -5.29 -16.20
N THR A 61 -1.08 -5.96 -15.90
CA THR A 61 -1.09 -7.38 -15.49
C THR A 61 -1.81 -7.55 -14.16
N PHE A 62 -1.52 -6.68 -13.18
CA PHE A 62 -2.21 -6.65 -11.89
C PHE A 62 -3.73 -6.48 -12.05
N LEU A 63 -4.18 -5.48 -12.80
CA LEU A 63 -5.62 -5.22 -13.00
C LEU A 63 -6.31 -6.34 -13.78
N THR A 64 -5.62 -6.94 -14.75
CA THR A 64 -6.12 -8.12 -15.49
C THR A 64 -6.36 -9.29 -14.53
N ASN A 65 -5.39 -9.57 -13.65
CA ASN A 65 -5.50 -10.67 -12.69
C ASN A 65 -6.64 -10.47 -11.69
N LEU A 66 -6.84 -9.23 -11.19
CA LEU A 66 -7.97 -8.90 -10.34
C LEU A 66 -9.30 -9.13 -11.05
N LYS A 67 -9.43 -8.63 -12.28
CA LYS A 67 -10.64 -8.76 -13.09
C LYS A 67 -10.99 -10.23 -13.37
N GLU A 68 -10.00 -11.03 -13.78
CA GLU A 68 -10.19 -12.47 -14.02
C GLU A 68 -10.55 -13.26 -12.75
N SER A 69 -10.33 -12.69 -11.57
CA SER A 69 -10.66 -13.29 -10.28
C SER A 69 -11.98 -12.75 -9.71
N ASP A 70 -12.76 -11.99 -10.49
CA ASP A 70 -13.98 -11.29 -10.02
C ASP A 70 -13.73 -10.36 -8.82
N ILE A 71 -12.52 -9.77 -8.73
CA ILE A 71 -12.19 -8.75 -7.73
C ILE A 71 -12.40 -7.37 -8.36
N GLU A 72 -13.16 -6.51 -7.68
CA GLU A 72 -13.48 -5.15 -8.12
C GLU A 72 -12.62 -4.13 -7.36
N PRO A 73 -11.48 -3.69 -7.93
CA PRO A 73 -10.65 -2.70 -7.26
C PRO A 73 -11.32 -1.31 -7.26
N ILE A 74 -11.21 -0.63 -6.13
CA ILE A 74 -11.50 0.81 -5.98
C ILE A 74 -10.26 1.44 -5.37
N LEU A 75 -9.64 2.35 -6.12
CA LEU A 75 -8.37 2.96 -5.70
C LEU A 75 -8.59 4.34 -5.10
N VAL A 76 -7.85 4.67 -4.06
CA VAL A 76 -7.86 6.00 -3.44
C VAL A 76 -6.44 6.56 -3.47
N PHE A 77 -6.29 7.72 -4.11
CA PHE A 77 -5.04 8.48 -4.14
C PHE A 77 -5.06 9.58 -3.11
N ASP A 78 -3.89 9.90 -2.56
CA ASP A 78 -3.70 11.12 -1.79
C ASP A 78 -4.05 12.36 -2.63
N GLY A 79 -4.67 13.30 -1.94
CA GLY A 79 -5.03 14.62 -2.38
C GLY A 79 -3.93 15.65 -2.19
N VAL A 80 -4.37 16.89 -1.97
CA VAL A 80 -3.49 18.02 -1.68
C VAL A 80 -3.33 18.14 -0.17
N ASP A 81 -2.08 18.27 0.30
CA ASP A 81 -1.77 18.68 1.66
C ASP A 81 -1.92 20.20 1.77
N TYR A 82 -3.13 20.67 2.10
CA TYR A 82 -3.47 22.09 2.15
C TYR A 82 -2.74 22.84 3.28
N GLU A 83 -2.55 22.17 4.42
CA GLU A 83 -1.96 22.76 5.61
C GLU A 83 -0.43 22.64 5.64
N GLY A 84 0.14 21.84 4.73
CA GLY A 84 1.58 21.66 4.59
C GLY A 84 2.19 20.80 5.69
N GLU A 85 1.36 20.06 6.44
CA GLU A 85 1.78 19.24 7.58
C GLU A 85 2.71 18.10 7.13
N LYS A 86 2.51 17.58 5.92
CA LYS A 86 3.36 16.56 5.30
C LYS A 86 4.57 17.14 4.58
N GLY A 87 4.71 18.46 4.49
CA GLY A 87 5.85 19.12 3.86
C GLY A 87 7.22 18.58 4.32
N PRO A 88 7.50 18.47 5.63
CA PRO A 88 8.75 17.89 6.13
C PRO A 88 8.97 16.44 5.70
N VAL A 89 7.92 15.62 5.70
CA VAL A 89 7.94 14.20 5.34
C VAL A 89 8.21 14.03 3.84
N ILE A 90 7.51 14.80 3.00
CA ILE A 90 7.72 14.85 1.55
C ILE A 90 9.15 15.29 1.22
N LEU A 91 9.64 16.35 1.89
CA LEU A 91 11.00 16.85 1.67
C LEU A 91 12.05 15.80 2.08
N LYS A 92 11.87 15.15 3.22
CA LYS A 92 12.74 14.06 3.69
C LYS A 92 12.78 12.92 2.66
N ARG A 93 11.61 12.44 2.19
CA ARG A 93 11.52 11.38 1.19
C ARG A 93 12.22 11.77 -0.13
N ARG A 94 12.05 13.02 -0.59
CA ARG A 94 12.74 13.52 -1.80
C ARG A 94 14.25 13.57 -1.65
N LYS A 95 14.75 14.00 -0.47
CA LYS A 95 16.19 13.98 -0.18
C LYS A 95 16.73 12.55 -0.16
N GLU A 96 16.03 11.63 0.49
CA GLU A 96 16.39 10.21 0.51
C GLU A 96 16.42 9.60 -0.90
N THR A 97 15.47 9.94 -1.78
CA THR A 97 15.50 9.55 -3.19
C THR A 97 16.72 10.12 -3.91
N ALA A 98 17.03 11.40 -3.72
CA ALA A 98 18.19 12.03 -4.35
C ALA A 98 19.52 11.42 -3.89
N GLU A 99 19.66 11.15 -2.59
CA GLU A 99 20.83 10.48 -2.00
C GLU A 99 20.99 9.05 -2.51
N CYS A 100 19.87 8.33 -2.65
CA CYS A 100 19.81 6.99 -3.21
C CYS A 100 20.29 6.97 -4.66
N VAL A 101 19.76 7.86 -5.51
CA VAL A 101 20.19 8.01 -6.91
C VAL A 101 21.67 8.43 -6.99
N SER A 102 22.10 9.39 -6.18
CA SER A 102 23.50 9.83 -6.11
C SER A 102 24.45 8.69 -5.74
N SER A 103 24.09 7.88 -4.75
CA SER A 103 24.87 6.71 -4.32
C SER A 103 24.97 5.68 -5.44
N CYS A 104 23.88 5.39 -6.14
CA CYS A 104 23.90 4.48 -7.29
C CYS A 104 24.81 4.99 -8.42
N LEU A 105 24.82 6.30 -8.68
CA LEU A 105 25.67 6.90 -9.71
C LEU A 105 27.16 6.85 -9.33
N LEU A 106 27.49 7.07 -8.06
CA LEU A 106 28.88 7.10 -7.58
C LEU A 106 29.48 5.71 -7.41
N TYR A 107 28.70 4.74 -6.92
CA TYR A 107 29.22 3.45 -6.48
C TYR A 107 28.72 2.26 -7.32
N GLY A 108 27.76 2.49 -8.22
CA GLY A 108 27.20 1.43 -9.07
C GLY A 108 26.39 0.36 -8.32
N SER A 109 26.05 0.61 -7.04
CA SER A 109 25.36 -0.33 -6.17
C SER A 109 24.05 0.25 -5.63
N TYR A 110 23.01 -0.57 -5.58
CA TYR A 110 21.74 -0.26 -4.96
C TYR A 110 21.86 -0.09 -3.43
N PRO A 111 20.95 0.67 -2.80
CA PRO A 111 20.81 0.67 -1.34
C PRO A 111 20.63 -0.74 -0.80
N LYS A 112 21.29 -1.03 0.33
CA LYS A 112 21.17 -2.32 1.01
C LYS A 112 19.78 -2.53 1.64
N ASP A 113 19.03 -1.46 1.84
CA ASP A 113 17.67 -1.51 2.39
C ASP A 113 16.60 -1.90 1.35
N GLY A 114 17.00 -2.11 0.08
CA GLY A 114 16.09 -2.51 -0.98
C GLY A 114 15.15 -1.41 -1.45
N ARG A 115 15.40 -0.15 -1.08
CA ARG A 115 14.54 1.00 -1.46
C ARG A 115 14.50 1.18 -2.98
N SER A 116 13.28 1.19 -3.55
CA SER A 116 13.04 1.58 -4.95
C SER A 116 12.85 3.10 -5.08
N CYS A 117 13.49 3.70 -6.10
CA CYS A 117 13.22 5.10 -6.46
C CYS A 117 12.11 5.14 -7.50
N LEU A 118 10.90 5.49 -7.07
CA LEU A 118 9.76 5.62 -7.98
C LEU A 118 9.99 6.79 -8.96
N PRO A 119 9.79 6.60 -10.27
CA PRO A 119 10.05 7.65 -11.25
C PRO A 119 8.98 8.75 -11.18
N ALA A 120 9.35 9.98 -11.57
CA ALA A 120 8.55 11.18 -11.31
C ALA A 120 7.10 11.10 -11.81
N PHE A 121 6.87 10.44 -12.96
CA PHE A 121 5.54 10.28 -13.54
C PHE A 121 4.84 8.95 -13.21
N ALA A 122 5.30 8.18 -12.23
CA ALA A 122 4.68 6.91 -11.87
C ALA A 122 3.19 7.03 -11.50
N LYS A 123 2.81 8.05 -10.71
CA LYS A 123 1.40 8.35 -10.40
C LYS A 123 0.59 8.58 -11.67
N VAL A 124 1.13 9.35 -12.62
CA VAL A 124 0.48 9.64 -13.91
C VAL A 124 0.30 8.36 -14.72
N VAL A 125 1.37 7.57 -14.89
CA VAL A 125 1.31 6.27 -15.60
C VAL A 125 0.24 5.37 -14.97
N PHE A 126 0.24 5.25 -13.64
CA PHE A 126 -0.74 4.40 -12.98
C PHE A 126 -2.16 4.90 -13.19
N MET A 127 -2.41 6.19 -13.04
CA MET A 127 -3.73 6.79 -13.29
C MET A 127 -4.20 6.61 -14.74
N GLU A 128 -3.31 6.73 -15.74
CA GLU A 128 -3.67 6.50 -17.14
C GLU A 128 -4.07 5.03 -17.37
N VAL A 129 -3.33 4.06 -16.81
CA VAL A 129 -3.70 2.64 -16.88
C VAL A 129 -5.07 2.39 -16.26
N LEU A 130 -5.36 2.99 -15.09
CA LEU A 130 -6.67 2.87 -14.44
C LEU A 130 -7.80 3.42 -15.32
N LYS A 131 -7.59 4.58 -15.96
CA LYS A 131 -8.57 5.17 -16.89
C LYS A 131 -8.83 4.26 -18.08
N GLU A 132 -7.78 3.72 -18.70
CA GLU A 132 -7.90 2.81 -19.84
C GLU A 132 -8.65 1.52 -19.49
N PHE A 133 -8.39 0.95 -18.30
CA PHE A 133 -9.10 -0.21 -17.78
C PHE A 133 -10.49 0.11 -17.21
N ARG A 134 -10.88 1.40 -17.20
CA ARG A 134 -12.13 1.91 -16.61
C ARG A 134 -12.30 1.52 -15.14
N ILE A 135 -11.20 1.50 -14.40
CA ILE A 135 -11.20 1.26 -12.96
C ILE A 135 -11.60 2.54 -12.23
N ARG A 136 -12.47 2.41 -11.23
CA ARG A 136 -12.87 3.51 -10.36
C ARG A 136 -11.69 3.91 -9.47
N PHE A 137 -11.35 5.19 -9.48
CA PHE A 137 -10.45 5.76 -8.49
C PHE A 137 -10.97 7.09 -7.98
N ILE A 138 -10.56 7.43 -6.76
CA ILE A 138 -10.90 8.65 -6.04
C ILE A 138 -9.59 9.36 -5.71
N VAL A 139 -9.59 10.69 -5.74
CA VAL A 139 -8.52 11.49 -5.16
C VAL A 139 -9.08 12.10 -3.88
N ALA A 140 -8.45 11.80 -2.75
CA ALA A 140 -8.88 12.27 -1.43
C ALA A 140 -8.73 13.79 -1.30
N ASP A 141 -9.34 14.35 -0.27
CA ASP A 141 -9.10 15.72 0.19
C ASP A 141 -8.11 15.63 1.36
N GLY A 142 -6.82 15.84 1.10
CA GLY A 142 -5.75 15.46 2.02
C GLY A 142 -5.34 13.99 1.91
N ASP A 143 -5.18 13.31 3.03
CA ASP A 143 -4.68 11.93 3.08
C ASP A 143 -5.71 10.90 2.67
N ALA A 144 -5.25 9.88 1.93
CA ALA A 144 -6.13 8.82 1.48
C ALA A 144 -6.53 7.84 2.58
N ASP A 145 -5.77 7.71 3.67
CA ASP A 145 -5.89 6.54 4.55
C ASP A 145 -7.22 6.46 5.30
N GLU A 146 -7.64 7.57 5.91
CA GLU A 146 -8.92 7.65 6.61
C GLU A 146 -10.09 7.44 5.64
N LEU A 147 -10.05 8.09 4.47
CA LEU A 147 -11.07 7.95 3.43
C LEU A 147 -11.15 6.50 2.93
N THR A 148 -10.00 5.86 2.72
CA THR A 148 -9.88 4.47 2.27
C THR A 148 -10.49 3.52 3.28
N ALA A 149 -10.14 3.66 4.56
CA ALA A 149 -10.70 2.84 5.63
C ALA A 149 -12.22 3.06 5.79
N SER A 150 -12.69 4.30 5.66
CA SER A 150 -14.12 4.66 5.74
C SER A 150 -14.93 4.03 4.61
N ILE A 151 -14.47 4.15 3.36
CA ILE A 151 -15.14 3.53 2.21
C ILE A 151 -15.12 2.01 2.33
N ALA A 152 -13.98 1.42 2.71
CA ALA A 152 -13.87 -0.04 2.89
C ALA A 152 -14.90 -0.56 3.91
N ASN A 153 -15.07 0.17 5.02
CA ASN A 153 -16.06 -0.13 6.05
C ASN A 153 -17.49 0.02 5.56
N SER A 154 -17.78 1.01 4.72
CA SER A 154 -19.10 1.18 4.12
C SER A 154 -19.47 0.05 3.16
N TYR A 155 -18.49 -0.48 2.41
CA TYR A 155 -18.66 -1.62 1.51
C TYR A 155 -18.54 -2.98 2.21
N GLY A 156 -18.05 -3.01 3.46
CA GLY A 156 -17.79 -4.24 4.19
C GLY A 156 -16.66 -5.09 3.58
N CYS A 157 -15.64 -4.44 3.02
CA CYS A 157 -14.60 -5.09 2.23
C CYS A 157 -13.19 -4.76 2.73
N PRO A 158 -12.16 -5.55 2.36
CA PRO A 158 -10.81 -5.34 2.85
C PRO A 158 -10.12 -4.14 2.17
N VAL A 159 -9.07 -3.66 2.83
CA VAL A 159 -8.09 -2.72 2.25
C VAL A 159 -6.80 -3.46 1.89
N LEU A 160 -6.25 -3.17 0.72
CA LEU A 160 -4.93 -3.57 0.27
C LEU A 160 -3.98 -2.36 0.32
N SER A 161 -2.91 -2.45 1.09
CA SER A 161 -1.85 -1.43 1.21
C SER A 161 -0.56 -2.05 1.76
N SER A 162 0.55 -1.32 1.73
CA SER A 162 1.78 -1.59 2.48
C SER A 162 2.00 -0.57 3.62
N ASP A 163 1.05 0.32 3.85
CA ASP A 163 1.10 1.28 4.96
C ASP A 163 0.74 0.59 6.29
N SER A 164 1.57 0.84 7.30
CA SER A 164 1.36 0.27 8.63
C SER A 164 0.24 0.93 9.42
N ASP A 165 -0.26 2.08 9.00
CA ASP A 165 -1.36 2.78 9.66
C ASP A 165 -2.66 1.95 9.61
N TYR A 166 -2.83 1.12 8.57
CA TYR A 166 -3.92 0.15 8.47
C TYR A 166 -3.89 -0.97 9.52
N TYR A 167 -2.79 -1.14 10.27
CA TYR A 167 -2.81 -2.00 11.46
C TYR A 167 -3.58 -1.38 12.63
N ILE A 168 -3.71 -0.06 12.66
CA ILE A 168 -4.41 0.69 13.69
C ILE A 168 -5.84 1.05 13.25
N PHE A 169 -6.03 1.39 11.96
CA PHE A 169 -7.38 1.63 11.44
C PHE A 169 -8.28 0.41 11.66
N ASN A 170 -9.50 0.67 12.14
CA ASN A 170 -10.51 -0.37 12.31
C ASN A 170 -11.19 -0.69 10.97
N VAL A 171 -10.47 -1.36 10.07
CA VAL A 171 -11.01 -1.86 8.80
C VAL A 171 -11.75 -3.17 9.07
N LYS A 172 -13.08 -3.13 9.11
CA LYS A 172 -13.97 -4.26 9.44
C LYS A 172 -13.79 -5.44 8.48
N GLY A 173 -13.61 -5.17 7.20
CA GLY A 173 -13.34 -6.18 6.17
C GLY A 173 -11.92 -6.75 6.22
N GLY A 174 -11.05 -6.18 7.07
CA GLY A 174 -9.67 -6.57 7.26
C GLY A 174 -8.68 -5.78 6.41
N TYR A 175 -7.40 -5.84 6.81
CA TYR A 175 -6.29 -5.26 6.08
C TYR A 175 -5.44 -6.38 5.48
N ILE A 176 -5.12 -6.27 4.20
CA ILE A 176 -4.28 -7.19 3.45
C ILE A 176 -2.97 -6.44 3.13
N PRO A 177 -1.85 -6.76 3.82
CA PRO A 177 -0.55 -6.23 3.43
C PRO A 177 -0.19 -6.69 2.01
N PHE A 178 0.28 -5.77 1.18
CA PHE A 178 0.55 -6.06 -0.24
C PHE A 178 1.54 -7.22 -0.43
N GLU A 179 2.55 -7.33 0.43
CA GLU A 179 3.51 -8.44 0.42
C GLU A 179 2.91 -9.84 0.66
N TYR A 180 1.72 -9.89 1.26
CA TYR A 180 0.96 -11.10 1.48
C TYR A 180 -0.23 -11.23 0.54
N PHE A 181 -0.30 -10.41 -0.50
CA PHE A 181 -1.31 -10.48 -1.54
C PHE A 181 -0.69 -11.06 -2.82
N TYR A 182 -0.88 -12.37 -3.03
CA TYR A 182 -0.26 -13.11 -4.13
C TYR A 182 -1.08 -12.97 -5.42
N TRP A 183 -1.15 -11.74 -5.95
CA TRP A 183 -2.00 -11.38 -7.10
C TRP A 183 -1.60 -12.03 -8.42
N GLU A 184 -0.40 -12.59 -8.54
CA GLU A 184 0.04 -13.37 -9.71
C GLU A 184 -0.45 -14.82 -9.68
N SER A 185 -0.94 -15.30 -8.55
CA SER A 185 -1.43 -16.67 -8.40
C SER A 185 -2.87 -16.86 -8.91
N LYS A 186 -3.22 -18.11 -9.23
CA LYS A 186 -4.58 -18.51 -9.65
C LYS A 186 -5.03 -19.72 -8.81
N PRO A 187 -6.05 -19.59 -7.94
CA PRO A 187 -6.75 -18.35 -7.57
C PRO A 187 -5.83 -17.36 -6.82
N ILE A 188 -6.17 -16.07 -6.83
CA ILE A 188 -5.49 -15.07 -6.00
C ILE A 188 -5.76 -15.39 -4.53
N TYR A 189 -4.69 -15.51 -3.75
CA TYR A 189 -4.77 -15.74 -2.31
C TYR A 189 -3.89 -14.77 -1.53
N GLY A 190 -4.05 -14.75 -0.21
CA GLY A 190 -3.23 -13.92 0.65
C GLY A 190 -3.41 -14.16 2.13
N LYS A 191 -2.89 -13.23 2.93
CA LYS A 191 -3.08 -13.20 4.39
C LYS A 191 -3.77 -11.92 4.80
N ILE A 192 -4.70 -12.04 5.75
CA ILE A 192 -5.49 -10.91 6.24
C ILE A 192 -5.27 -10.66 7.72
N TYR A 193 -5.20 -9.38 8.06
CA TYR A 193 -5.13 -8.82 9.40
C TYR A 193 -6.48 -8.25 9.81
N HIS A 194 -6.83 -8.39 11.09
CA HIS A 194 -7.98 -7.72 11.69
C HIS A 194 -7.52 -7.07 13.00
N SER A 195 -7.74 -5.77 13.13
CA SER A 195 -7.30 -4.99 14.30
C SER A 195 -7.84 -5.55 15.62
N ASN A 196 -9.08 -6.04 15.63
CA ASN A 196 -9.71 -6.65 16.81
C ASN A 196 -8.95 -7.87 17.35
N ASN A 197 -8.32 -8.67 16.49
CA ASN A 197 -7.53 -9.82 16.93
C ASN A 197 -6.21 -9.39 17.56
N PHE A 198 -5.65 -8.26 17.11
CA PHE A 198 -4.43 -7.71 17.67
C PHE A 198 -4.71 -6.98 18.99
N SER A 199 -5.75 -6.14 19.04
CA SER A 199 -6.14 -5.39 20.23
C SER A 199 -6.56 -6.30 21.38
N ALA A 200 -7.17 -7.45 21.08
CA ALA A 200 -7.51 -8.48 22.07
C ALA A 200 -6.30 -9.13 22.75
N THR A 201 -5.07 -8.90 22.26
CA THR A 201 -3.85 -9.36 22.95
C THR A 201 -3.45 -8.47 24.13
N PHE A 202 -4.03 -7.27 24.23
CA PHE A 202 -3.81 -6.31 25.31
C PHE A 202 -4.92 -6.42 26.36
N ARG A 203 -4.60 -6.02 27.60
CA ARG A 203 -5.59 -5.93 28.68
C ARG A 203 -6.67 -4.88 28.37
N ASP A 204 -6.24 -3.78 27.76
CA ASP A 204 -7.11 -2.72 27.27
C ASP A 204 -6.94 -2.64 25.74
N PRO A 205 -7.97 -2.98 24.95
CA PRO A 205 -7.92 -2.94 23.50
C PRO A 205 -7.62 -1.55 22.92
N GLU A 206 -7.94 -0.47 23.64
CA GLU A 206 -7.74 0.91 23.15
C GLU A 206 -6.27 1.33 23.13
N ILE A 207 -5.39 0.59 23.82
CA ILE A 207 -3.94 0.84 23.84
C ILE A 207 -3.33 0.86 22.43
N ILE A 208 -3.91 0.14 21.47
CA ILE A 208 -3.40 0.12 20.09
C ILE A 208 -3.36 1.54 19.49
N TYR A 209 -4.29 2.43 19.87
CA TYR A 209 -4.38 3.79 19.36
C TYR A 209 -3.31 4.72 19.94
N LEU A 210 -2.65 4.32 21.04
CA LEU A 210 -1.52 5.05 21.61
C LEU A 210 -0.19 4.66 20.95
N ILE A 211 -0.13 3.54 20.24
CA ILE A 211 1.11 3.05 19.60
C ILE A 211 1.73 4.13 18.68
N PRO A 212 0.98 4.77 17.75
CA PRO A 212 1.55 5.79 16.87
C PRO A 212 2.19 6.96 17.63
N ALA A 213 1.55 7.41 18.73
CA ALA A 213 2.05 8.50 19.56
C ALA A 213 3.32 8.12 20.35
N LEU A 214 3.49 6.84 20.71
CA LEU A 214 4.61 6.37 21.52
C LEU A 214 5.87 6.09 20.71
N ILE A 215 5.72 5.56 19.48
CA ILE A 215 6.87 5.12 18.66
C ILE A 215 7.10 5.99 17.43
N GLY A 216 6.19 6.93 17.16
CA GLY A 216 6.23 7.86 16.04
C GLY A 216 5.43 7.33 14.84
N ASN A 217 4.60 8.22 14.30
CA ASN A 217 4.03 8.11 12.97
C ASN A 217 4.72 9.09 12.01
N ASP A 218 4.62 8.82 10.71
CA ASP A 218 5.04 9.77 9.69
C ASP A 218 4.02 10.88 9.43
#